data_AF-A0A662DVW5-F1
#
_entry.id   AF-A0A662DVW5-F1
#
_cell.length_a   1.000
_cell.length_b   1.000
_cell.length_c   1.000
_cell.angle_alpha   90.00
_cell.angle_beta   90.00
_cell.angle_gamma   90.00
#
_symmetry.space_group_name_H-M   'P 1'
#
loop_
_entity.id
_entity.type
_entity.pdbx_description
1 polymer ?
#
loop_
_entity_poly.entity_id
_entity_poly.type
_entity_poly.pdbx_seq_one_letter_code
_entity_poly.pdbx_strand_id
1 'polypeptide(L)' 'MKTAVFVEKNPLTNRLRDVSMELAWKAHSLMNEHKGEVVGLFVGDRLPEDTEKLFQYGMDRLVQFTNPKLGHL' A
#
# COMPACT_ATOMS: atom_id res chain seq x y z
N MET A 1 16.21 8.99 -0.15
CA MET A 1 15.86 8.02 0.91
C MET A 1 14.54 7.36 0.54
N LYS A 2 14.27 6.13 0.96
CA LYS A 2 13.01 5.42 0.68
C LYS A 2 12.37 4.97 1.98
N THR A 3 11.05 4.99 2.03
CA THR A 3 10.27 4.35 3.09
C THR A 3 9.35 3.30 2.49
N ALA A 4 9.07 2.25 3.25
CA ALA A 4 8.21 1.15 2.83
C ALA A 4 6.94 1.14 3.68
N VAL A 5 5.79 1.00 3.01
CA VAL A 5 4.48 0.83 3.65
C VAL A 5 3.95 -0.54 3.28
N PHE A 6 3.69 -1.38 4.28
CA PHE A 6 2.99 -2.65 4.05
C PHE A 6 1.51 -2.36 3.82
N VAL A 7 1.04 -2.79 2.65
CA VAL A 7 -0.34 -2.58 2.20
C VAL A 7 -1.14 -3.83 2.52
N GLU A 8 -2.24 -3.63 3.24
CA GLU A 8 -3.17 -4.68 3.63
C GLU A 8 -4.50 -4.54 2.92
N LYS A 9 -5.12 -5.69 2.64
CA LYS A 9 -6.48 -5.76 2.15
C LYS A 9 -7.40 -6.43 3.16
N ASN A 10 -8.69 -6.23 2.97
CA ASN A 10 -9.70 -7.01 3.65
C ASN A 10 -9.99 -8.25 2.79
N PRO A 11 -9.77 -9.47 3.30
CA PRO A 11 -9.95 -10.69 2.50
C PRO A 11 -11.42 -10.93 2.12
N LEU A 12 -12.39 -10.37 2.87
CA LEU A 12 -13.81 -10.53 2.60
C LEU A 12 -14.32 -9.59 1.51
N THR A 13 -13.79 -8.36 1.45
CA THR A 13 -14.26 -7.33 0.52
C THR A 13 -13.30 -7.06 -0.64
N ASN A 14 -12.08 -7.59 -0.58
CA ASN A 14 -11.00 -7.33 -1.51
C ASN A 14 -10.66 -5.83 -1.68
N ARG A 15 -10.92 -5.02 -0.65
CA ARG A 15 -10.59 -3.58 -0.61
C ARG A 15 -9.44 -3.32 0.36
N LEU A 16 -8.77 -2.19 0.20
CA LEU A 16 -7.76 -1.73 1.14
C LEU A 16 -8.34 -1.59 2.56
N ARG A 17 -7.52 -1.91 3.56
CA ARG A 17 -7.80 -1.51 4.94
C ARG A 17 -7.41 -0.05 5.13
N ASP A 18 -8.18 0.67 5.94
CA ASP A 18 -7.97 2.11 6.17
C ASP A 18 -6.55 2.43 6.66
N VAL A 19 -5.98 1.56 7.49
CA VAL A 19 -4.59 1.67 7.96
C VAL A 19 -3.56 1.80 6.83
N SER A 20 -3.78 1.20 5.66
CA SER A 20 -2.85 1.31 4.53
C SER A 20 -2.85 2.72 3.95
N MET A 21 -4.00 3.39 3.91
CA MET A 21 -4.11 4.79 3.47
C MET A 21 -3.53 5.74 4.51
N GLU A 22 -3.81 5.51 5.79
CA GLU A 22 -3.27 6.31 6.90
C GLU A 22 -1.73 6.24 6.94
N LEU A 23 -1.16 5.04 6.76
CA LEU A 23 0.28 4.85 6.72
C LEU A 23 0.91 5.46 5.46
N ALA A 24 0.27 5.34 4.30
CA ALA A 24 0.73 5.99 3.07
C ALA A 24 0.82 7.52 3.25
N TRP A 25 -0.23 8.14 3.81
CA TRP A 25 -0.25 9.57 4.09
C TRP A 25 0.82 10.00 5.09
N LYS A 26 0.97 9.23 6.18
CA LYS A 26 1.98 9.53 7.20
C LYS A 26 3.40 9.40 6.63
N ALA A 27 3.64 8.36 5.85
CA ALA A 27 4.91 8.15 5.16
C ALA A 27 5.21 9.30 4.19
N HIS A 28 4.24 9.69 3.36
CA HIS A 28 4.37 10.83 2.45
C HIS A 28 4.73 12.12 3.18
N SER A 29 4.00 12.44 4.25
CA SER A 29 4.23 13.64 5.04
C SER A 29 5.64 13.70 5.62
N LEU A 30 6.19 12.57 6.08
CA LEU A 30 7.56 12.48 6.60
C LEU A 30 8.62 12.53 5.49
N MET A 31 8.36 11.92 4.34
CA MET A 31 9.34 11.85 3.25
C MET A 31 9.41 13.12 2.40
N ASN A 32 8.36 13.94 2.38
CA ASN A 32 8.28 15.14 1.57
C ASN A 32 9.41 16.13 1.90
N GLU A 33 9.72 16.34 3.18
CA GLU A 33 10.83 17.18 3.64
C GLU A 33 12.20 16.68 3.15
N HIS A 34 12.30 15.38 2.91
CA HIS A 34 13.53 14.72 2.48
C HIS A 34 13.58 14.41 0.98
N LYS A 35 12.60 14.87 0.20
CA LYS A 35 12.41 14.51 -1.22
C LYS A 35 12.56 13.00 -1.45
N GLY A 36 12.06 12.22 -0.49
CA GLY A 36 12.17 10.77 -0.52
C GLY A 36 10.98 10.10 -1.18
N GLU A 37 11.08 8.79 -1.35
CA GLU A 37 10.11 7.97 -2.06
C GLU A 37 9.33 7.09 -1.07
N VAL A 38 8.02 7.01 -1.23
CA VAL A 38 7.09 6.13 -0.51
C VAL A 38 6.76 4.93 -1.38
N VAL A 39 7.17 3.75 -0.92
CA VAL A 39 7.02 2.48 -1.65
C VAL A 39 6.01 1.60 -0.92
N GLY A 40 4.89 1.29 -1.56
CA GLY A 40 3.96 0.27 -1.08
C GLY A 40 4.51 -1.14 -1.33
N LEU A 41 4.30 -2.03 -0.38
CA LEU A 41 4.56 -3.46 -0.50
C LEU A 41 3.26 -4.21 -0.28
N PHE A 42 2.74 -4.86 -1.32
CA PHE A 42 1.56 -5.70 -1.24
C PHE A 42 1.91 -7.17 -1.45
N VAL A 43 1.42 -8.04 -0.57
CA VAL A 43 1.60 -9.48 -0.65
C VAL A 43 0.22 -10.14 -0.49
N GLY A 44 -0.27 -10.82 -1.52
CA GLY A 44 -1.62 -11.40 -1.50
C GLY A 44 -1.92 -12.28 -2.70
N ASP A 45 -3.16 -12.69 -2.89
CA ASP A 45 -3.62 -13.43 -4.07
C ASP A 45 -3.84 -12.51 -5.28
N ARG A 46 -4.44 -11.35 -5.06
CA ARG A 46 -4.73 -10.32 -6.05
C ARG A 46 -4.72 -8.93 -5.42
N LEU A 47 -4.50 -7.90 -6.23
CA LEU A 47 -4.56 -6.52 -5.76
C LEU A 47 -5.96 -6.14 -5.23
N PRO A 48 -6.02 -5.23 -4.24
CA PRO A 48 -7.26 -4.59 -3.84
C PRO A 48 -7.95 -3.86 -4.99
N GLU A 49 -9.28 -3.86 -5.01
CA GLU A 49 -10.07 -3.17 -6.05
C GLU A 49 -9.84 -1.66 -6.07
N ASP A 50 -9.52 -1.08 -4.91
CA ASP A 50 -9.32 0.36 -4.73
C ASP A 50 -7.84 0.74 -4.53
N THR A 51 -6.92 -0.06 -5.09
CA THR A 51 -5.45 0.17 -5.04
C THR A 51 -5.04 1.58 -5.44
N GLU A 52 -5.72 2.18 -6.42
CA GLU A 52 -5.42 3.54 -6.92
C GLU A 52 -5.49 4.61 -5.82
N LYS A 53 -6.26 4.38 -4.74
CA LYS A 53 -6.32 5.30 -3.60
C LYS A 53 -4.94 5.51 -2.98
N LEU A 54 -4.06 4.51 -2.93
CA LEU A 54 -2.74 4.64 -2.31
C LEU A 54 -1.91 5.78 -2.91
N PHE A 55 -1.98 5.96 -4.23
CA PHE A 55 -1.28 7.04 -4.93
C PHE A 55 -1.87 8.41 -4.60
N GLN A 56 -3.18 8.49 -4.37
CA GLN A 56 -3.84 9.72 -3.89
C GLN A 56 -3.38 10.10 -2.48
N TYR A 57 -2.99 9.13 -1.66
CA TYR A 57 -2.41 9.34 -0.32
C TYR A 57 -0.88 9.50 -0.32
N GLY A 58 -0.27 9.74 -1.49
CA GLY A 58 1.14 10.13 -1.58
C GLY A 58 2.13 8.96 -1.69
N MET A 59 1.65 7.77 -2.07
CA MET A 59 2.51 6.66 -2.48
C MET A 59 3.07 6.92 -3.89
N ASP A 60 4.37 6.69 -4.11
CA ASP A 60 5.01 6.90 -5.41
C ASP A 60 4.97 5.64 -6.30
N ARG A 61 5.08 4.47 -5.67
CA ARG A 61 5.05 3.17 -6.37
C ARG A 61 4.53 2.05 -5.48
N LEU A 62 3.98 1.02 -6.10
CA LEU A 62 3.57 -0.21 -5.44
C LEU A 62 4.36 -1.40 -5.99
N VAL A 63 4.98 -2.17 -5.11
CA VAL A 63 5.58 -3.47 -5.42
C VAL A 63 4.61 -4.55 -4.96
N GLN A 64 4.25 -5.45 -5.86
CA GLN A 64 3.33 -6.55 -5.56
C GLN A 64 4.02 -7.90 -5.66
N PHE A 65 3.63 -8.81 -4.77
CA PHE A 65 3.89 -10.23 -4.90
C PHE A 65 2.57 -10.99 -4.80
N THR A 66 2.20 -11.68 -5.88
CA THR A 66 0.93 -12.41 -5.98
C THR A 66 1.15 -13.92 -5.83
N ASN A 67 0.39 -14.55 -4.93
CA ASN A 67 0.37 -16.00 -4.75
C ASN A 67 -1.06 -16.47 -4.41
N PRO A 68 -1.68 -17.34 -5.23
CA PRO A 68 -3.05 -17.84 -4.99
C PRO A 68 -3.29 -18.46 -3.61
N LYS A 69 -2.24 -18.96 -2.94
CA LYS A 69 -2.34 -19.52 -1.58
C LYS A 69 -2.61 -18.46 -0.50
N LEU A 70 -2.47 -17.18 -0.82
CA LEU A 70 -2.60 -16.06 0.10
C LEU A 70 -3.97 -15.37 0.04
N GLY A 71 -5.00 -16.01 -0.53
CA GLY A 71 -6.35 -15.42 -0.61
C GLY A 71 -7.05 -15.21 0.73
N HIS A 72 -6.50 -15.77 1.81
CA HIS A 72 -6.95 -15.55 3.18
C HIS A 72 -6.39 -14.27 3.82
N LEU A 73 -5.45 -13.60 3.14
CA LEU A 73 -4.88 -12.30 3.54
C LEU A 73 -5.68 -11.14 2.95
#